data_AF-A0A5K7ZAL4-F1
#
_entry.id   AF-A0A5K7ZAL4-F1
#
_cell.length_a   1.000
_cell.length_b   1.000
_cell.length_c   1.000
_cell.angle_alpha   90.00
_cell.angle_beta   90.00
_cell.angle_gamma   90.00
#
_symmetry.space_group_name_H-M   'P 1'
#
loop_
_entity.id
_entity.type
_entity.pdbx_description
1 polymer ?
#
loop_
_entity_poly.entity_id
_entity_poly.type
_entity_poly.pdbx_seq_one_letter_code
_entity_poly.pdbx_strand_id
1 'polypeptide(L)'
;MNRFKTEQIRKRYEARKGLSPEDIEIFDKQDSELNKICELARKIHIERFPEEYDFMLDSISDSNVKSMGKNPMNREYVERIKAKRTALGVSQLSQSGLPTSSDTMDFCIEEAKMMISTAE
;
A
#
# COMPACT_ATOMS: atom_id res chain seq x y z
N MET A 1 28.35 -10.38 4.56
CA MET A 1 27.21 -9.56 4.08
C MET A 1 26.61 -10.25 2.86
N ASN A 2 25.28 -10.37 2.75
CA ASN A 2 24.66 -11.00 1.55
C ASN A 2 24.56 -10.00 0.39
N ARG A 3 24.37 -10.50 -0.84
CA ARG A 3 24.28 -9.68 -2.06
C ARG A 3 23.25 -8.54 -1.97
N PHE A 4 22.08 -8.83 -1.41
CA PHE A 4 21.01 -7.83 -1.25
C PHE A 4 21.42 -6.65 -0.37
N LYS A 5 22.05 -6.92 0.79
CA LYS A 5 22.55 -5.88 1.69
C LYS A 5 23.66 -5.05 1.04
N THR A 6 24.54 -5.69 0.25
CA THR A 6 25.58 -4.99 -0.50
C THR A 6 24.98 -4.02 -1.54
N GLU A 7 23.97 -4.45 -2.29
CA GLU A 7 23.25 -3.59 -3.25
C GLU A 7 22.51 -2.43 -2.56
N GLN A 8 21.88 -2.66 -1.41
CA GLN A 8 21.23 -1.60 -0.64
C GLN A 8 22.23 -0.53 -0.18
N ILE A 9 23.39 -0.94 0.35
CA ILE A 9 24.44 -0.03 0.78
C ILE A 9 24.97 0.76 -0.41
N ARG A 10 25.16 0.11 -1.56
CA ARG A 10 25.61 0.75 -2.79
C ARG A 10 24.64 1.84 -3.25
N LYS A 11 23.33 1.55 -3.31
CA LYS A 11 22.30 2.53 -3.67
C LYS A 11 22.25 3.71 -2.69
N ARG A 12 22.38 3.42 -1.39
CA ARG A 12 22.44 4.46 -0.35
C ARG A 12 23.66 5.38 -0.51
N TYR A 13 24.81 4.81 -0.84
CA TYR A 13 26.02 5.57 -1.11
C TYR A 13 25.88 6.41 -2.38
N GLU A 14 25.41 5.81 -3.48
CA GLU A 14 25.17 6.51 -4.75
C GLU A 14 24.22 7.71 -4.57
N ALA A 15 23.15 7.55 -3.78
CA ALA A 15 22.19 8.62 -3.50
C ALA A 15 22.77 9.79 -2.68
N ARG A 16 23.82 9.55 -1.87
CA ARG A 16 24.47 10.58 -1.03
C ARG A 16 25.75 11.14 -1.66
N LYS A 17 26.21 10.56 -2.77
CA LYS A 17 27.48 10.91 -3.39
C LYS A 17 27.40 12.32 -3.99
N GLY A 18 28.22 13.22 -3.48
CA GLY A 18 28.33 14.60 -4.00
C GLY A 18 27.39 15.60 -3.34
N LEU A 19 26.63 15.20 -2.31
CA LEU A 19 25.86 16.11 -1.46
C LEU A 19 26.73 16.66 -0.33
N SER A 20 26.39 17.86 0.15
CA SER A 20 27.01 18.40 1.36
C SER A 20 26.57 17.61 2.61
N PRO A 21 27.34 17.62 3.71
CA PRO A 21 26.92 17.01 4.97
C PRO A 21 25.54 17.52 5.44
N GLU A 22 25.28 18.81 5.26
CA GLU A 22 23.99 19.43 5.60
C GLU A 22 22.84 18.90 4.73
N ASP A 23 23.06 18.77 3.41
CA ASP A 23 22.05 18.22 2.50
C ASP A 23 21.75 16.75 2.78
N ILE A 24 22.78 15.97 3.17
CA ILE A 24 22.62 14.57 3.55
C ILE A 24 21.75 14.46 4.80
N GLU A 25 21.96 15.32 5.80
CA GLU A 25 21.18 15.31 7.05
C GLU A 25 19.71 15.68 6.80
N ILE A 26 19.46 16.70 5.97
CA ILE A 26 18.10 17.08 5.57
C ILE A 26 17.43 15.94 4.82
N PHE A 27 18.13 15.33 3.86
CA PHE A 27 17.62 14.21 3.07
C PHE A 27 17.29 13.00 3.96
N ASP A 28 18.18 12.63 4.89
CA ASP A 28 17.97 11.49 5.78
C ASP A 28 16.80 11.73 6.74
N LYS A 29 16.59 12.97 7.19
CA LYS A 29 15.42 13.34 7.99
C LYS A 29 14.12 13.19 7.19
N GLN A 30 14.08 13.73 5.97
CA GLN A 30 12.92 13.60 5.08
C GLN A 30 12.61 12.14 4.74
N ASP A 31 13.63 11.34 4.43
CA ASP A 31 13.47 9.90 4.16
C ASP A 31 12.95 9.17 5.41
N SER A 32 13.43 9.53 6.60
CA SER A 32 12.92 8.96 7.87
C SER A 32 11.44 9.28 8.10
N GLU A 33 11.03 10.53 7.90
CA GLU A 33 9.63 10.96 8.02
C GLU A 33 8.74 10.26 7.00
N LEU A 34 9.17 10.20 5.73
CA LEU A 34 8.45 9.51 4.67
C LEU A 34 8.29 8.01 4.97
N ASN A 35 9.35 7.36 5.47
CA ASN A 35 9.30 5.95 5.86
C ASN A 35 8.29 5.70 6.97
N LYS A 36 8.21 6.57 8.00
CA LYS A 36 7.19 6.47 9.07
C LYS A 36 5.78 6.58 8.51
N ILE A 37 5.54 7.55 7.63
CA ILE A 37 4.24 7.73 6.97
C ILE A 37 3.88 6.46 6.17
N CYS A 38 4.82 5.95 5.37
CA CYS A 38 4.60 4.77 4.54
C CYS A 38 4.31 3.52 5.39
N GLU A 39 5.00 3.33 6.51
CA GLU A 39 4.76 2.20 7.40
C GLU A 39 3.37 2.27 8.06
N LEU A 40 2.96 3.46 8.51
CA LEU A 40 1.64 3.66 9.08
C LEU A 40 0.54 3.48 8.03
N ALA A 41 0.71 4.06 6.83
CA ALA A 41 -0.23 3.94 5.72
C ALA A 41 -0.45 2.47 5.34
N ARG A 42 0.61 1.65 5.29
CA ARG A 42 0.48 0.21 5.03
C ARG A 42 -0.35 -0.51 6.08
N LYS A 43 -0.18 -0.18 7.37
CA LYS A 43 -0.98 -0.78 8.45
C LYS A 43 -2.44 -0.40 8.31
N ILE A 44 -2.73 0.88 8.07
CA ILE A 44 -4.08 1.38 7.83
C ILE A 44 -4.69 0.69 6.61
N HIS A 45 -3.93 0.53 5.52
CA HIS A 45 -4.43 -0.09 4.29
C HIS A 45 -4.79 -1.56 4.49
N ILE A 46 -3.96 -2.34 5.19
CA ILE A 46 -4.27 -3.73 5.53
C ILE A 46 -5.55 -3.83 6.38
N GLU A 47 -5.72 -2.93 7.35
CA GLU A 47 -6.87 -2.95 8.26
C GLU A 47 -8.16 -2.44 7.58
N ARG A 48 -8.05 -1.37 6.79
CA ARG A 48 -9.19 -0.71 6.15
C ARG A 48 -9.57 -1.28 4.82
N PHE A 49 -8.67 -1.92 4.08
CA PHE A 49 -8.94 -2.50 2.77
C PHE A 49 -8.45 -3.96 2.68
N PRO A 50 -8.83 -4.83 3.65
CA PRO A 50 -8.41 -6.23 3.64
C PRO A 50 -8.87 -6.96 2.37
N GLU A 51 -9.99 -6.53 1.78
CA GLU A 51 -10.54 -7.11 0.55
C GLU A 51 -9.59 -7.05 -0.65
N GLU A 52 -8.61 -6.13 -0.66
CA GLU A 52 -7.63 -6.03 -1.75
C GLU A 52 -6.59 -7.15 -1.70
N TYR A 53 -6.51 -7.86 -0.58
CA TYR A 53 -5.56 -8.95 -0.35
C TYR A 53 -6.23 -10.33 -0.32
N ASP A 54 -7.55 -10.41 -0.50
CA ASP A 54 -8.31 -11.68 -0.44
C ASP A 54 -7.71 -12.75 -1.39
N PHE A 55 -7.21 -12.33 -2.55
CA PHE A 55 -6.63 -13.24 -3.54
C PHE A 55 -5.33 -13.92 -3.07
N MET A 56 -4.65 -13.40 -2.05
CA MET A 56 -3.37 -13.95 -1.58
C MET A 56 -3.50 -15.35 -0.98
N LEU A 57 -4.70 -15.72 -0.52
CA LEU A 57 -5.02 -17.03 0.04
C LEU A 57 -6.02 -17.81 -0.82
N ASP A 58 -6.16 -17.42 -2.09
CA ASP A 58 -7.03 -18.14 -3.03
C ASP A 58 -6.60 -19.60 -3.16
N SER A 59 -7.59 -20.49 -3.16
CA SER A 59 -7.36 -21.85 -3.66
C SER A 59 -7.12 -21.82 -5.18
N ILE A 60 -6.64 -22.94 -5.73
CA ILE A 60 -6.53 -23.10 -7.19
C ILE A 60 -7.90 -22.87 -7.87
N SER A 61 -8.98 -23.30 -7.23
CA SER A 61 -10.35 -23.09 -7.72
C SER A 61 -10.69 -21.59 -7.78
N ASP A 62 -10.43 -20.85 -6.71
CA ASP A 62 -10.75 -19.42 -6.62
C ASP A 62 -9.92 -18.61 -7.62
N SER A 63 -8.63 -18.93 -7.73
CA SER A 63 -7.72 -18.36 -8.73
C SER A 63 -8.24 -18.57 -10.16
N ASN A 64 -8.74 -19.77 -10.48
CA ASN A 64 -9.33 -20.06 -11.79
C ASN A 64 -10.64 -19.29 -12.02
N VAL A 65 -11.47 -19.12 -10.99
CA VAL A 65 -12.70 -18.31 -11.09
C VAL A 65 -12.35 -16.85 -11.40
N LYS A 66 -11.34 -16.29 -10.71
CA LYS A 66 -10.84 -14.93 -10.96
C LYS A 66 -10.23 -14.76 -12.35
N SER A 67 -9.49 -15.74 -12.86
CA SER A 67 -8.89 -15.68 -14.20
C SER A 67 -9.95 -15.66 -15.32
N MET A 68 -11.13 -16.22 -15.06
CA MET A 68 -12.31 -16.10 -15.93
C MET A 68 -13.07 -14.78 -15.76
N GLY A 69 -12.54 -13.82 -14.99
CA GLY A 69 -13.17 -12.51 -14.75
C GLY A 69 -14.34 -12.57 -13.77
N LYS A 70 -14.45 -13.61 -12.94
CA LYS A 70 -15.53 -13.77 -11.95
C LYS A 70 -15.00 -13.66 -10.53
N ASN A 71 -15.79 -13.09 -9.63
CA ASN A 71 -15.44 -13.04 -8.21
C ASN A 71 -15.92 -14.33 -7.51
N PRO A 72 -15.03 -15.11 -6.87
CA PRO A 72 -15.42 -16.31 -6.10
C PRO A 72 -16.19 -15.96 -4.81
N MET A 73 -16.14 -14.70 -4.36
CA MET A 73 -16.82 -14.26 -3.15
C MET A 73 -18.35 -14.22 -3.31
N ASN A 74 -19.05 -14.43 -2.21
CA ASN A 74 -20.50 -14.36 -2.21
C ASN A 74 -21.02 -12.95 -2.50
N ARG A 75 -22.26 -12.86 -3.01
CA ARG A 75 -22.85 -11.59 -3.44
C ARG A 75 -23.01 -10.58 -2.30
N GLU A 76 -23.37 -11.02 -1.10
CA GLU A 76 -23.56 -10.14 0.06
C GLU A 76 -22.26 -9.45 0.47
N TYR A 77 -21.15 -10.19 0.48
CA TYR A 77 -19.81 -9.66 0.71
C TYR A 77 -19.45 -8.61 -0.34
N VAL A 78 -19.65 -8.93 -1.62
CA VAL A 78 -19.33 -8.02 -2.73
C VAL A 78 -20.13 -6.71 -2.63
N GLU A 79 -21.44 -6.78 -2.36
CA GLU A 79 -22.26 -5.57 -2.19
C GLU A 79 -21.87 -4.75 -0.97
N ARG A 80 -21.51 -5.39 0.15
CA ARG A 80 -21.00 -4.70 1.34
C ARG A 80 -19.70 -3.94 1.04
N ILE A 81 -18.75 -4.58 0.36
CA ILE A 81 -17.50 -3.93 -0.05
C ILE A 81 -17.76 -2.79 -1.03
N LYS A 82 -18.67 -2.99 -1.99
CA LYS A 82 -19.05 -1.95 -2.94
C LYS A 82 -19.63 -0.72 -2.26
N ALA A 83 -20.53 -0.92 -1.29
CA ALA A 83 -21.11 0.15 -0.50
C ALA A 83 -20.05 0.89 0.33
N LYS A 84 -19.16 0.16 1.02
CA LYS A 84 -18.03 0.71 1.78
C LYS A 84 -17.13 1.57 0.88
N ARG A 85 -16.69 1.05 -0.26
CA ARG A 85 -15.81 1.76 -1.19
C ARG A 85 -16.47 3.00 -1.79
N THR A 86 -17.77 2.91 -2.09
CA THR A 86 -18.56 4.05 -2.55
C THR A 86 -18.65 5.15 -1.48
N ALA A 87 -18.91 4.77 -0.21
CA ALA A 87 -18.97 5.72 0.91
C ALA A 87 -17.63 6.42 1.17
N LEU A 88 -16.52 5.74 0.93
CA LEU A 88 -15.17 6.29 1.04
C LEU A 88 -14.71 7.07 -0.21
N GLY A 89 -15.49 7.05 -1.29
CA GLY A 89 -15.14 7.73 -2.54
C GLY A 89 -13.97 7.09 -3.30
N VAL A 90 -13.68 5.81 -3.06
CA VAL A 90 -12.60 5.07 -3.73
C VAL A 90 -13.15 4.20 -4.86
N SER A 91 -12.27 3.91 -5.82
CA SER A 91 -12.55 3.10 -7.00
C SER A 91 -13.02 1.71 -6.62
N GLN A 92 -13.93 1.14 -7.41
CA GLN A 92 -14.46 -0.19 -7.16
C GLN A 92 -13.46 -1.28 -7.53
N LEU A 93 -13.64 -2.46 -6.94
CA LEU A 93 -12.92 -3.65 -7.38
C LEU A 93 -13.42 -4.08 -8.77
N SER A 94 -12.55 -4.77 -9.51
CA SER A 94 -12.89 -5.39 -10.79
C SER A 94 -13.98 -6.46 -10.63
N GLN A 95 -14.50 -6.96 -11.75
CA GLN A 95 -15.45 -8.08 -11.76
C GLN A 95 -14.87 -9.36 -11.12
N SER A 96 -13.54 -9.54 -11.13
CA SER A 96 -12.84 -10.63 -10.45
C SER A 96 -12.52 -10.34 -8.97
N GLY A 97 -12.90 -9.17 -8.46
CA GLY A 97 -12.64 -8.75 -7.09
C GLY A 97 -11.18 -8.37 -6.85
N LEU A 98 -10.51 -7.78 -7.84
CA LEU A 98 -9.14 -7.27 -7.73
C LEU A 98 -9.13 -5.74 -7.76
N PRO A 99 -8.18 -5.07 -7.08
CA PRO A 99 -8.03 -3.62 -7.16
C PRO A 99 -7.68 -3.18 -8.58
N THR A 100 -8.21 -2.04 -9.00
CA THR A 100 -8.03 -1.48 -10.36
C THR A 100 -7.20 -0.19 -10.36
N SER A 101 -6.94 0.35 -9.17
CA SER A 101 -6.28 1.63 -8.91
C SER A 101 -5.50 1.56 -7.59
N SER A 102 -4.65 2.56 -7.34
CA SER A 102 -3.90 2.74 -6.09
C SER A 102 -4.53 3.75 -5.13
N ASP A 103 -5.73 4.25 -5.43
CA ASP A 103 -6.38 5.34 -4.70
C ASP A 103 -6.71 5.00 -3.23
N THR A 104 -6.90 3.72 -2.91
CA THR A 104 -7.02 3.26 -1.51
C THR A 104 -5.72 3.40 -0.73
N MET A 105 -4.58 3.21 -1.39
CA MET A 105 -3.27 3.46 -0.77
C MET A 105 -3.05 4.96 -0.59
N ASP A 106 -3.38 5.76 -1.59
CA ASP A 106 -3.27 7.22 -1.51
C ASP A 106 -4.14 7.76 -0.36
N PHE A 107 -5.37 7.26 -0.24
CA PHE A 107 -6.25 7.54 0.89
C PHE A 107 -5.60 7.20 2.25
N CYS A 108 -4.95 6.04 2.36
CA CYS A 108 -4.28 5.63 3.59
C CYS A 108 -3.03 6.46 3.90
N ILE A 109 -2.31 6.92 2.86
CA ILE A 109 -1.15 7.82 3.01
C ILE A 109 -1.59 9.16 3.57
N GLU A 110 -2.65 9.75 3.04
CA GLU A 110 -3.18 11.02 3.56
C GLU A 110 -3.68 10.88 4.99
N GLU A 111 -4.37 9.79 5.32
CA GLU A 111 -4.78 9.50 6.70
C GLU A 111 -3.57 9.34 7.64
N ALA A 112 -2.52 8.63 7.21
CA ALA A 112 -1.30 8.46 7.98
C ALA A 112 -0.56 9.80 8.23
N LYS A 113 -0.50 10.68 7.21
CA LYS A 113 0.08 12.02 7.35
C LYS A 113 -0.67 12.84 8.39
N MET A 114 -2.01 12.83 8.33
CA MET A 114 -2.84 13.54 9.30
C MET A 114 -2.64 12.99 10.72
N MET A 115 -2.56 11.67 10.90
CA MET A 115 -2.33 11.09 12.22
C MET A 115 -0.98 11.49 12.82
N ILE A 116 0.08 11.53 12.00
CA ILE A 116 1.42 11.92 12.45
C ILE A 116 1.46 13.43 12.77
N SER A 117 0.87 14.28 11.91
CA SER A 117 0.85 15.73 12.16
C SER A 117 0.01 16.14 13.37
N THR A 118 -0.99 15.33 13.76
CA THR A 118 -1.81 15.59 14.95
C THR A 118 -1.15 15.06 16.23
N ALA A 119 -0.12 14.22 16.12
CA ALA A 119 0.61 13.63 17.25
C ALA A 119 1.84 14.44 17.68
N GLU A 120 2.26 15.43 16.87
CA GLU A 120 3.34 16.39 17.14
C GLU A 120 2.81 17.67 17.79
#